data_AF-A0A6P0TS20-F1
#
_entry.id   AF-A0A6P0TS20-F1
#
_cell.length_a   1.000
_cell.length_b   1.000
_cell.length_c   1.000
_cell.angle_alpha   90.00
_cell.angle_beta   90.00
_cell.angle_gamma   90.00
#
_symmetry.space_group_name_H-M   'P 1'
#
loop_
_entity.id
_entity.type
_entity.pdbx_description
1 polymer ?
#
loop_
_entity_poly.entity_id
_entity_poly.type
_entity_poly.pdbx_seq_one_letter_code
_entity_poly.pdbx_strand_id
1 'polypeptide(L)'
;IIFSIYAFLKKKPFLAVSALGIAATFHPTYLPSAALLTLAYLILTYKNENKLKKSLLIGVVSFILVLPVVSYMTITFRPTSPELFQISESLLVNRIPHHSFPDIWLTEPAAPIQILVVAIALYLVRKTKLFFILFLPFVTATILTIIQIISVSNTLAFLTPWRVSAFLVPISTCMISAYIVAVIFERYYPQILKYKKLLEIGSLVGIYIFILSGVGIQLEKLTINQKDTPIIMEYVKENKQAGDIYLVPYASGKFVDFRIATGAPILINLKSHPYKDTEVIEWHNRLLMAQQFYDNSAIAKCQTLQNLIDKYQITHIIIENDDSIQCSGVEKTYIDNLYKMYERRQKAEGRGQKE
;
A
#
# COMPACT_ATOMS: atom_id res chain seq x y z
N ILE A 1 -7.12 -11.48 7.61
CA ILE A 1 -7.55 -11.02 8.96
C ILE A 1 -8.98 -11.42 9.31
N ILE A 2 -10.01 -11.03 8.55
CA ILE A 2 -11.42 -11.31 8.89
C ILE A 2 -11.68 -12.81 9.08
N PHE A 3 -11.16 -13.66 8.19
CA PHE A 3 -11.26 -15.11 8.31
C PHE A 3 -10.66 -15.66 9.60
N SER A 4 -9.57 -15.06 10.11
CA SER A 4 -9.00 -15.43 11.41
C SER A 4 -9.98 -15.19 12.55
N ILE A 5 -10.60 -14.02 12.58
CA ILE A 5 -11.59 -13.66 13.60
C ILE A 5 -12.76 -14.65 13.55
N TYR A 6 -13.26 -14.95 12.36
CA TYR A 6 -14.30 -15.95 12.16
C TYR A 6 -13.88 -17.35 12.67
N ALA A 7 -12.71 -17.84 12.28
CA ALA A 7 -12.20 -19.15 12.69
C ALA A 7 -12.04 -19.24 14.22
N PHE A 8 -11.55 -18.17 14.86
CA PHE A 8 -11.43 -18.10 16.31
C PHE A 8 -12.80 -18.16 17.00
N LEU A 9 -13.79 -17.39 16.51
CA LEU A 9 -15.16 -17.44 17.03
C LEU A 9 -15.81 -18.82 16.84
N LYS A 10 -15.42 -19.57 15.80
CA LYS A 10 -15.79 -20.98 15.58
C LYS A 10 -14.96 -21.99 16.38
N LYS A 11 -14.23 -21.52 17.40
CA LYS A 11 -13.39 -22.35 18.30
C LYS A 11 -12.27 -23.10 17.56
N LYS A 12 -11.79 -22.58 16.43
CA LYS A 12 -10.64 -23.09 15.67
C LYS A 12 -9.43 -22.14 15.79
N PRO A 13 -8.79 -22.04 16.97
CA PRO A 13 -7.78 -21.00 17.22
C PRO A 13 -6.50 -21.20 16.41
N PHE A 14 -6.10 -22.44 16.11
CA PHE A 14 -4.92 -22.71 15.28
C PHE A 14 -5.13 -22.25 13.84
N LEU A 15 -6.30 -22.55 13.26
CA LEU A 15 -6.67 -22.03 11.94
C LEU A 15 -6.71 -20.49 11.92
N ALA A 16 -7.15 -19.87 13.02
CA ALA A 16 -7.15 -18.42 13.16
C ALA A 16 -5.73 -17.84 13.07
N VAL A 17 -4.79 -18.33 13.89
CA VAL A 17 -3.40 -17.82 13.86
C VAL A 17 -2.67 -18.20 12.58
N SER A 18 -2.98 -19.33 11.94
CA SER A 18 -2.51 -19.65 10.58
C SER A 18 -2.93 -18.60 9.56
N ALA A 19 -4.21 -18.19 9.59
CA ALA A 19 -4.71 -17.14 8.72
C ALA A 19 -4.09 -15.76 9.00
N LEU A 20 -3.71 -15.47 10.26
CA LEU A 20 -2.95 -14.26 10.59
C LEU A 20 -1.51 -14.32 10.09
N GLY A 21 -0.83 -15.46 10.25
CA GLY A 21 0.53 -15.66 9.75
C GLY A 21 0.62 -15.50 8.23
N ILE A 22 -0.35 -16.07 7.49
CA ILE A 22 -0.48 -15.88 6.04
C ILE A 22 -0.69 -14.39 5.72
N ALA A 23 -1.63 -13.72 6.39
CA ALA A 23 -1.90 -12.30 6.14
C ALA A 23 -0.67 -11.41 6.37
N ALA A 24 0.08 -11.67 7.45
CA ALA A 24 1.30 -10.94 7.78
C ALA A 24 2.46 -11.26 6.80
N THR A 25 2.50 -12.45 6.22
CA THR A 25 3.51 -12.82 5.22
C THR A 25 3.23 -12.13 3.87
N PHE A 26 1.97 -12.11 3.43
CA PHE A 26 1.58 -11.44 2.19
C PHE A 26 1.73 -9.92 2.27
N HIS A 27 1.43 -9.33 3.42
CA HIS A 27 1.63 -7.90 3.63
C HIS A 27 2.13 -7.63 5.07
N PRO A 28 3.43 -7.36 5.23
CA PRO A 28 4.04 -7.23 6.57
C PRO A 28 3.51 -6.08 7.42
N THR A 29 2.82 -5.12 6.81
CA THR A 29 2.11 -4.05 7.52
C THR A 29 1.01 -4.58 8.45
N TYR A 30 0.57 -5.83 8.26
CA TYR A 30 -0.37 -6.50 9.15
C TYR A 30 0.27 -7.20 10.36
N LEU A 31 1.60 -7.21 10.51
CA LEU A 31 2.26 -7.78 11.69
C LEU A 31 1.73 -7.22 13.02
N PRO A 32 1.59 -5.89 13.21
CA PRO A 32 0.99 -5.35 14.44
C PRO A 32 -0.45 -5.81 14.65
N SER A 33 -1.25 -5.88 13.58
CA SER A 33 -2.63 -6.37 13.66
C SER A 33 -2.69 -7.86 14.04
N ALA A 34 -1.80 -8.67 13.47
CA ALA A 34 -1.67 -10.08 13.80
C ALA A 34 -1.25 -10.29 15.26
N ALA A 35 -0.32 -9.49 15.77
CA ALA A 35 0.10 -9.52 17.17
C ALA A 35 -1.06 -9.17 18.12
N LEU A 36 -1.79 -8.08 17.86
CA LEU A 36 -2.92 -7.65 18.70
C LEU A 36 -4.08 -8.66 18.70
N LEU A 37 -4.41 -9.22 17.53
CA LEU A 37 -5.45 -10.24 17.44
C LEU A 37 -5.04 -11.55 18.10
N THR A 38 -3.78 -11.96 17.94
CA THR A 38 -3.24 -13.13 18.64
C THR A 38 -3.31 -12.91 20.15
N LEU A 39 -2.89 -11.75 20.65
CA LEU A 39 -3.01 -11.40 22.07
C LEU A 39 -4.46 -11.46 22.56
N ALA A 40 -5.42 -10.94 21.78
CA ALA A 40 -6.84 -11.07 22.10
C ALA A 40 -7.28 -12.54 22.20
N TYR A 41 -6.82 -13.39 21.28
CA TYR A 41 -7.12 -14.83 21.29
C TYR A 41 -6.52 -15.55 22.48
N LEU A 42 -5.28 -15.21 22.86
CA LEU A 42 -4.60 -15.77 24.04
C LEU A 42 -5.39 -15.46 25.32
N ILE A 43 -5.75 -14.19 25.52
CA ILE A 43 -6.49 -13.72 26.69
C ILE A 43 -7.87 -14.38 26.75
N LEU A 44 -8.59 -14.41 25.63
CA LEU A 44 -9.93 -15.02 25.57
C LEU A 44 -9.89 -16.54 25.75
N THR A 45 -8.86 -17.22 25.25
CA THR A 45 -8.70 -18.68 25.44
C THR A 45 -8.40 -18.99 26.90
N TYR A 46 -7.51 -18.23 27.53
CA TYR A 46 -7.21 -18.38 28.95
C TYR A 46 -8.44 -18.11 29.82
N LYS A 47 -9.11 -16.97 29.64
CA LYS A 47 -10.26 -16.56 30.46
C LYS A 47 -11.47 -17.48 30.31
N ASN A 48 -11.75 -17.99 29.11
CA ASN A 48 -12.96 -18.78 28.86
C ASN A 48 -12.78 -20.29 29.09
N GLU A 49 -11.56 -20.81 28.91
CA GLU A 49 -11.31 -22.26 29.01
C GLU A 49 -10.47 -22.64 30.24
N ASN A 50 -9.86 -21.66 30.93
CA ASN A 50 -8.88 -21.86 32.00
C ASN A 50 -7.71 -22.78 31.59
N LYS A 51 -7.34 -22.76 30.30
CA LYS A 51 -6.30 -23.63 29.71
C LYS A 51 -5.07 -22.82 29.33
N LEU A 52 -4.19 -22.55 30.31
CA LEU A 52 -2.93 -21.84 30.07
C LEU A 52 -2.07 -22.49 28.99
N LYS A 53 -1.91 -23.83 29.03
CA LYS A 53 -1.13 -24.58 28.04
C LYS A 53 -1.63 -24.36 26.60
N LYS A 54 -2.95 -24.40 26.40
CA LYS A 54 -3.56 -24.16 25.08
C LYS A 54 -3.35 -22.73 24.61
N SER A 55 -3.51 -21.76 25.52
CA SER A 55 -3.22 -20.35 25.22
C SER A 55 -1.76 -20.19 24.78
N LEU A 56 -0.79 -20.63 25.58
CA LEU A 56 0.63 -20.56 25.23
C LEU A 56 0.94 -21.25 23.89
N LEU A 57 0.35 -22.42 23.62
CA LEU A 57 0.54 -23.12 22.36
C LEU A 57 0.04 -22.32 21.15
N ILE A 58 -1.10 -21.61 21.26
CA ILE A 58 -1.58 -20.70 20.21
C ILE A 58 -0.54 -19.61 19.94
N GLY A 59 0.06 -19.07 21.01
CA GLY A 59 1.10 -18.03 20.92
C GLY A 59 2.36 -18.54 20.23
N VAL A 60 2.84 -19.72 20.62
CA VAL A 60 4.01 -20.37 20.00
C VAL A 60 3.76 -20.64 18.52
N VAL A 61 2.60 -21.22 18.17
CA VAL A 61 2.25 -21.48 16.76
C VAL A 61 2.20 -20.16 15.98
N SER A 62 1.55 -19.13 16.52
CA SER A 62 1.51 -17.81 15.87
C SER A 62 2.90 -17.22 15.66
N PHE A 63 3.78 -17.34 16.66
CA PHE A 63 5.15 -16.83 16.59
C PHE A 63 5.96 -17.57 15.52
N ILE A 64 5.92 -18.90 15.48
CA ILE A 64 6.58 -19.72 14.46
C ILE A 64 6.13 -19.31 13.05
N LEU A 65 4.83 -19.04 12.87
CA LEU A 65 4.28 -18.68 11.56
C LEU A 65 4.72 -17.31 11.07
N VAL A 66 4.92 -16.33 11.96
CA VAL A 66 5.39 -14.98 11.58
C VAL A 66 6.91 -14.85 11.62
N LEU A 67 7.62 -15.80 12.23
CA LEU A 67 9.06 -15.76 12.39
C LEU A 67 9.80 -15.54 11.06
N PRO A 68 9.50 -16.24 9.95
CA PRO A 68 10.22 -16.04 8.69
C PRO A 68 10.14 -14.61 8.17
N VAL A 69 8.93 -14.00 8.17
CA VAL A 69 8.75 -12.62 7.69
C VAL A 69 9.40 -11.61 8.62
N VAL A 70 9.30 -11.81 9.94
CA VAL A 70 9.98 -10.96 10.93
C VAL A 70 11.50 -11.05 10.77
N SER A 71 12.05 -12.26 10.66
CA SER A 71 13.48 -12.48 10.44
C SER A 71 13.96 -11.84 9.15
N TYR A 72 13.24 -12.04 8.04
CA TYR A 72 13.59 -11.41 6.76
C TYR A 72 13.63 -9.89 6.87
N MET A 73 12.61 -9.27 7.47
CA MET A 73 12.55 -7.82 7.64
C MET A 73 13.68 -7.30 8.53
N THR A 74 13.91 -7.94 9.67
CA THR A 74 14.93 -7.50 10.63
C THR A 74 16.35 -7.69 10.08
N ILE A 75 16.62 -8.77 9.34
CA ILE A 75 17.95 -9.05 8.79
C ILE A 75 18.22 -8.16 7.57
N THR A 76 17.29 -8.11 6.62
CA THR A 76 17.46 -7.41 5.34
C THR A 76 17.47 -5.89 5.54
N PHE A 77 16.57 -5.37 6.37
CA PHE A 77 16.40 -3.93 6.59
C PHE A 77 16.97 -3.46 7.93
N ARG A 78 17.93 -4.22 8.49
CA ARG A 78 18.66 -3.80 9.69
C ARG A 78 19.23 -2.39 9.48
N PRO A 79 19.12 -1.46 10.44
CA PRO A 79 19.81 -0.17 10.36
C PRO A 79 21.31 -0.33 10.08
N THR A 80 21.83 0.46 9.13
CA THR A 80 23.28 0.56 8.84
C THR A 80 23.96 1.41 9.90
N SER A 81 23.37 2.56 10.24
CA SER A 81 23.71 3.36 11.41
C SER A 81 22.46 4.04 11.98
N PRO A 82 22.46 4.46 13.26
CA PRO A 82 21.35 5.20 13.84
C PRO A 82 20.99 6.48 13.06
N GLU A 83 22.00 7.19 12.55
CA GLU A 83 21.83 8.46 11.84
C GLU A 83 21.16 8.24 10.48
N LEU A 84 21.66 7.29 9.68
CA LEU A 84 21.08 6.97 8.37
C LEU A 84 19.65 6.44 8.50
N PHE A 85 19.40 5.66 9.56
CA PHE A 85 18.05 5.16 9.84
C PHE A 85 17.08 6.30 10.12
N GLN A 86 17.43 7.26 11.00
CA GLN A 86 16.58 8.42 11.28
C GLN A 86 16.29 9.27 10.04
N ILE A 87 17.30 9.52 9.20
CA ILE A 87 17.13 10.21 7.92
C ILE A 87 16.15 9.43 7.04
N SER A 88 16.36 8.12 6.87
CA SER A 88 15.49 7.29 6.03
C SER A 88 14.04 7.27 6.53
N GLU A 89 13.80 7.16 7.84
CA GLU A 89 12.45 7.18 8.41
C GLU A 89 11.77 8.52 8.14
N SER A 90 12.49 9.64 8.31
CA SER A 90 11.95 10.97 8.00
C SER A 90 11.52 11.11 6.54
N LEU A 91 12.32 10.58 5.60
CA LEU A 91 12.01 10.63 4.17
C LEU A 91 10.78 9.78 3.85
N LEU A 92 10.68 8.59 4.43
CA LEU A 92 9.56 7.68 4.21
C LEU A 92 8.25 8.22 4.79
N VAL A 93 8.27 8.76 6.02
CA VAL A 93 7.10 9.32 6.68
C VAL A 93 6.55 10.52 5.91
N ASN A 94 7.43 11.43 5.46
CA ASN A 94 7.02 12.59 4.66
C ASN A 94 6.48 12.23 3.26
N ARG A 95 6.84 11.05 2.72
CA ARG A 95 6.32 10.57 1.44
C ARG A 95 4.84 10.17 1.52
N ILE A 96 4.39 9.65 2.67
CA ILE A 96 3.03 9.13 2.88
C ILE A 96 2.31 9.87 4.01
N PRO A 97 2.15 11.19 3.90
CA PRO A 97 1.72 12.03 5.03
C PRO A 97 0.34 11.63 5.59
N HIS A 98 -0.61 11.28 4.72
CA HIS A 98 -1.95 10.80 5.07
C HIS A 98 -1.96 9.45 5.82
N HIS A 99 -0.85 8.71 5.79
CA HIS A 99 -0.67 7.46 6.54
C HIS A 99 0.16 7.63 7.81
N SER A 100 1.01 8.65 7.89
CA SER A 100 2.01 8.78 8.95
C SER A 100 1.73 9.91 9.94
N PHE A 101 0.99 10.95 9.53
CA PHE A 101 0.72 12.12 10.35
C PHE A 101 -0.73 12.14 10.83
N PRO A 102 -0.99 12.13 12.16
CA PRO A 102 -2.35 12.11 12.71
C PRO A 102 -3.17 13.35 12.34
N ASP A 103 -2.57 14.53 12.29
CA ASP A 103 -3.21 15.79 11.93
C ASP A 103 -3.73 15.77 10.49
N ILE A 104 -2.98 15.18 9.56
CA ILE A 104 -3.43 15.00 8.18
C ILE A 104 -4.49 13.90 8.11
N TRP A 105 -4.24 12.74 8.72
CA TRP A 105 -5.18 11.61 8.69
C TRP A 105 -6.54 11.95 9.32
N LEU A 106 -6.57 12.69 10.43
CA LEU A 106 -7.82 13.09 11.12
C LEU A 106 -8.62 14.13 10.35
N THR A 107 -7.98 14.91 9.46
CA THR A 107 -8.69 15.89 8.61
C THR A 107 -9.39 15.24 7.42
N GLU A 108 -9.06 13.98 7.09
CA GLU A 108 -9.80 13.23 6.08
C GLU A 108 -11.27 13.09 6.51
N PRO A 109 -12.25 13.49 5.68
CA PRO A 109 -13.67 13.50 6.07
C PRO A 109 -14.20 12.15 6.56
N ALA A 110 -13.58 11.05 6.11
CA ALA A 110 -13.96 9.71 6.50
C ALA A 110 -13.48 9.31 7.91
N ALA A 111 -12.40 9.89 8.44
CA ALA A 111 -11.79 9.41 9.68
C ALA A 111 -12.70 9.55 10.92
N PRO A 112 -13.35 10.70 11.19
CA PRO A 112 -14.29 10.83 12.31
C PRO A 112 -15.48 9.88 12.19
N ILE A 113 -16.00 9.68 10.97
CA ILE A 113 -17.11 8.77 10.69
C ILE A 113 -16.69 7.32 10.97
N GLN A 114 -15.50 6.94 10.52
CA GLN A 114 -14.94 5.60 10.77
C GLN A 114 -14.78 5.32 12.26
N ILE A 115 -14.28 6.28 13.04
CA ILE A 115 -14.15 6.16 14.50
C ILE A 115 -15.54 5.97 15.13
N LEU A 116 -16.53 6.77 14.73
CA LEU A 116 -17.90 6.66 15.22
C LEU A 116 -18.52 5.29 14.89
N VAL A 117 -18.33 4.80 13.67
CA VAL A 117 -18.77 3.46 13.22
C VAL A 117 -18.19 2.37 14.11
N VAL A 118 -16.89 2.44 14.41
CA VAL A 118 -16.25 1.46 15.32
C VAL A 118 -16.78 1.59 16.75
N ALA A 119 -16.97 2.80 17.26
CA ALA A 119 -17.50 3.04 18.61
C ALA A 119 -18.93 2.50 18.77
N ILE A 120 -19.81 2.76 17.80
CA ILE A 120 -21.19 2.23 17.79
C ILE A 120 -21.16 0.70 17.75
N ALA A 121 -20.35 0.10 16.88
CA ALA A 121 -20.25 -1.35 16.79
C ALA A 121 -19.75 -1.96 18.11
N LEU A 122 -18.72 -1.38 18.74
CA LEU A 122 -18.22 -1.81 20.06
C LEU A 122 -19.32 -1.78 21.11
N TYR A 123 -20.12 -0.72 21.13
CA TYR A 123 -21.29 -0.63 22.02
C TYR A 123 -22.29 -1.76 21.74
N LEU A 124 -22.65 -2.01 20.48
CA LEU A 124 -23.60 -3.07 20.10
C LEU A 124 -23.10 -4.45 20.50
N VAL A 125 -21.80 -4.74 20.30
CA VAL A 125 -21.23 -6.07 20.56
C VAL A 125 -20.73 -6.27 21.98
N ARG A 126 -20.89 -5.29 22.90
CA ARG A 126 -20.30 -5.24 24.25
C ARG A 126 -20.51 -6.46 25.14
N LYS A 127 -21.58 -7.22 24.90
CA LYS A 127 -21.91 -8.44 25.66
C LYS A 127 -21.42 -9.73 24.99
N THR A 128 -20.58 -9.63 23.95
CA THR A 128 -20.12 -10.78 23.16
C THR A 128 -18.60 -10.96 23.22
N LYS A 129 -18.10 -12.11 22.78
CA LYS A 129 -16.65 -12.35 22.64
C LYS A 129 -16.01 -11.44 21.60
N LEU A 130 -16.78 -10.98 20.60
CA LEU A 130 -16.28 -10.10 19.56
C LEU A 130 -15.89 -8.72 20.10
N PHE A 131 -16.52 -8.27 21.21
CA PHE A 131 -16.16 -7.01 21.86
C PHE A 131 -14.67 -6.93 22.13
N PHE A 132 -14.10 -7.89 22.85
CA PHE A 132 -12.68 -7.83 23.23
C PHE A 132 -11.74 -7.94 22.02
N ILE A 133 -12.15 -8.69 20.99
CA ILE A 133 -11.37 -8.85 19.74
C ILE A 133 -11.27 -7.51 18.97
N LEU A 134 -12.31 -6.67 19.01
CA LEU A 134 -12.30 -5.36 18.36
C LEU A 134 -11.77 -4.25 19.28
N PHE A 135 -12.11 -4.34 20.57
CA PHE A 135 -11.77 -3.35 21.58
C PHE A 135 -10.26 -3.25 21.79
N LEU A 136 -9.56 -4.38 21.90
CA LEU A 136 -8.12 -4.37 22.14
C LEU A 136 -7.36 -3.63 21.02
N PRO A 137 -7.53 -3.97 19.72
CA PRO A 137 -6.91 -3.20 18.65
C PRO A 137 -7.33 -1.73 18.61
N PHE A 138 -8.62 -1.43 18.85
CA PHE A 138 -9.12 -0.06 18.85
C PHE A 138 -8.44 0.79 19.93
N VAL A 139 -8.40 0.32 21.18
CA VAL A 139 -7.78 1.04 22.29
C VAL A 139 -6.27 1.17 22.09
N THR A 140 -5.59 0.11 21.64
CA THR A 140 -4.15 0.20 21.35
C THR A 140 -3.87 1.24 20.27
N ALA A 141 -4.65 1.26 19.19
CA ALA A 141 -4.47 2.26 18.13
C ALA A 141 -4.73 3.69 18.64
N THR A 142 -5.76 3.90 19.45
CA THR A 142 -6.04 5.21 20.08
C THR A 142 -4.88 5.66 20.96
N ILE A 143 -4.39 4.79 21.86
CA ILE A 143 -3.27 5.10 22.76
C ILE A 143 -2.02 5.44 21.95
N LEU A 144 -1.66 4.60 20.97
CA LEU A 144 -0.49 4.83 20.13
C LEU A 144 -0.62 6.09 19.27
N THR A 145 -1.83 6.44 18.84
CA THR A 145 -2.06 7.71 18.11
C THR A 145 -1.86 8.91 19.03
N ILE A 146 -2.35 8.87 20.28
CA ILE A 146 -2.10 9.91 21.28
C ILE A 146 -0.59 10.03 21.56
N ILE A 147 0.11 8.91 21.73
CA ILE A 147 1.56 8.90 21.92
C ILE A 147 2.26 9.51 20.70
N GLN A 148 1.79 9.23 19.47
CA GLN A 148 2.36 9.81 18.26
C GLN A 148 2.20 11.34 18.22
N ILE A 149 1.03 11.87 18.61
CA ILE A 149 0.77 13.31 18.67
C ILE A 149 1.74 14.00 19.63
N ILE A 150 2.09 13.35 20.75
CA ILE A 150 2.97 13.92 21.77
C ILE A 150 4.46 13.74 21.41
N SER A 151 4.84 12.56 20.94
CA SER A 151 6.25 12.18 20.75
C SER A 151 6.83 12.59 19.39
N VAL A 152 5.99 12.77 18.37
CA VAL A 152 6.39 13.08 16.98
C VAL A 152 7.47 12.11 16.47
N SER A 153 7.40 10.85 16.87
CA SER A 153 8.39 9.82 16.50
C SER A 153 8.18 9.37 15.06
N ASN A 154 9.23 9.39 14.23
CA ASN A 154 9.16 8.87 12.86
C ASN A 154 8.91 7.36 12.83
N THR A 155 9.47 6.60 13.78
CA THR A 155 9.22 5.16 13.90
C THR A 155 7.75 4.86 14.16
N LEU A 156 7.12 5.56 15.11
CA LEU A 156 5.72 5.36 15.42
C LEU A 156 4.80 5.91 14.32
N ALA A 157 5.18 7.02 13.66
CA ALA A 157 4.52 7.51 12.44
C ALA A 157 4.54 6.47 11.32
N PHE A 158 5.68 5.78 11.13
CA PHE A 158 5.84 4.75 10.10
C PHE A 158 5.10 3.45 10.43
N LEU A 159 4.91 3.14 11.72
CA LEU A 159 4.06 2.02 12.16
C LEU A 159 2.58 2.23 11.83
N THR A 160 2.13 3.48 11.67
CA THR A 160 0.74 3.85 11.30
C THR A 160 -0.31 3.21 12.23
N PRO A 161 -0.37 3.57 13.54
CA PRO A 161 -1.14 2.81 14.52
C PRO A 161 -2.63 2.63 14.19
N TRP A 162 -3.24 3.60 13.51
CA TRP A 162 -4.63 3.57 13.06
C TRP A 162 -4.90 2.56 11.93
N ARG A 163 -3.87 1.94 11.32
CA ARG A 163 -4.02 0.94 10.24
C ARG A 163 -4.86 -0.28 10.63
N VAL A 164 -5.06 -0.54 11.92
CA VAL A 164 -6.05 -1.54 12.38
C VAL A 164 -7.48 -1.23 11.90
N SER A 165 -7.77 0.02 11.52
CA SER A 165 -9.03 0.44 10.88
C SER A 165 -9.36 -0.39 9.63
N ALA A 166 -8.33 -0.91 8.93
CA ALA A 166 -8.48 -1.74 7.73
C ALA A 166 -9.35 -2.98 7.95
N PHE A 167 -9.47 -3.47 9.19
CA PHE A 167 -10.44 -4.52 9.53
C PHE A 167 -11.48 -4.08 10.56
N LEU A 168 -11.17 -3.12 11.44
CA LEU A 168 -12.15 -2.64 12.41
C LEU A 168 -13.35 -1.99 11.72
N VAL A 169 -13.12 -1.13 10.73
CA VAL A 169 -14.19 -0.39 10.04
C VAL A 169 -15.11 -1.35 9.27
N PRO A 170 -14.61 -2.24 8.38
CA PRO A 170 -15.49 -3.16 7.65
C PRO A 170 -16.32 -4.06 8.57
N ILE A 171 -15.72 -4.63 9.62
CA ILE A 171 -16.45 -5.48 10.58
C ILE A 171 -17.51 -4.65 11.31
N SER A 172 -17.16 -3.44 11.75
CA SER A 172 -18.07 -2.56 12.47
C SER A 172 -19.27 -2.16 11.62
N THR A 173 -19.04 -1.81 10.34
CA THR A 173 -20.12 -1.55 9.37
C THR A 173 -21.03 -2.76 9.24
N CYS A 174 -20.47 -3.97 9.05
CA CYS A 174 -21.28 -5.19 8.98
C CYS A 174 -22.10 -5.44 10.25
N MET A 175 -21.56 -5.18 11.44
CA MET A 175 -22.29 -5.34 12.70
C MET A 175 -23.44 -4.36 12.84
N ILE A 176 -23.23 -3.09 12.46
CA ILE A 176 -24.29 -2.08 12.47
C ILE A 176 -25.38 -2.43 11.47
N SER A 177 -25.01 -2.80 10.24
CA SER A 177 -25.97 -3.24 9.22
C SER A 177 -26.76 -4.46 9.69
N ALA A 178 -26.09 -5.47 10.26
CA ALA A 178 -26.76 -6.65 10.79
C ALA A 178 -27.74 -6.32 11.93
N TYR A 179 -27.37 -5.40 12.82
CA TYR A 179 -28.24 -4.93 13.89
C TYR A 179 -29.48 -4.20 13.34
N ILE A 180 -29.29 -3.28 12.38
CA ILE A 180 -30.39 -2.57 11.73
C ILE A 180 -31.35 -3.56 11.07
N VAL A 181 -30.80 -4.53 10.31
CA VAL A 181 -31.61 -5.58 9.67
C VAL A 181 -32.37 -6.38 10.72
N ALA A 182 -31.73 -6.80 11.81
CA ALA A 182 -32.40 -7.54 12.88
C ALA A 182 -33.56 -6.74 13.50
N VAL A 183 -33.36 -5.46 13.81
CA VAL A 183 -34.40 -4.59 14.37
C VAL A 183 -35.56 -4.40 13.40
N ILE A 184 -35.28 -4.22 12.10
CA ILE A 184 -36.33 -4.14 11.07
C ILE A 184 -37.11 -5.45 10.98
N PHE A 185 -36.41 -6.59 11.00
CA PHE A 185 -37.03 -7.90 10.94
C PHE A 185 -37.94 -8.17 12.15
N GLU A 186 -37.48 -7.86 13.35
CA GLU A 186 -38.28 -8.00 14.57
C GLU A 186 -39.51 -7.09 14.57
N ARG A 187 -39.37 -5.83 14.14
CA ARG A 187 -40.46 -4.85 14.14
C ARG A 187 -41.53 -5.12 13.07
N TYR A 188 -41.14 -5.61 11.91
CA TYR A 188 -42.01 -5.78 10.75
C TYR A 188 -42.19 -7.24 10.33
N TYR A 189 -41.97 -8.17 11.27
CA TYR A 189 -42.01 -9.61 11.01
C TYR A 189 -43.27 -10.09 10.26
N PRO A 190 -44.51 -9.67 10.64
CA PRO A 190 -45.71 -10.10 9.92
C PRO A 190 -45.76 -9.61 8.46
N GLN A 191 -45.35 -8.37 8.20
CA GLN A 191 -45.31 -7.80 6.86
C GLN A 191 -44.22 -8.48 6.01
N ILE A 192 -43.05 -8.75 6.60
CA ILE A 192 -41.96 -9.45 5.93
C ILE A 192 -42.39 -10.86 5.53
N LEU A 193 -43.09 -11.59 6.40
CA LEU A 193 -43.63 -12.91 6.06
C LEU A 193 -44.65 -12.84 4.91
N LYS A 194 -45.54 -11.85 4.93
CA LYS A 194 -46.51 -11.61 3.84
C LYS A 194 -45.82 -11.40 2.49
N TYR A 195 -44.70 -10.67 2.46
CA TYR A 195 -43.97 -10.33 1.24
C TYR A 195 -42.67 -11.12 1.05
N LYS A 196 -42.50 -12.25 1.73
CA LYS A 196 -41.24 -13.02 1.80
C LYS A 196 -40.64 -13.29 0.42
N LYS A 197 -41.44 -13.87 -0.49
CA LYS A 197 -40.97 -14.24 -1.84
C LYS A 197 -40.53 -13.01 -2.65
N LEU A 198 -41.23 -11.89 -2.52
CA LEU A 198 -40.87 -10.64 -3.19
C LEU A 198 -39.56 -10.07 -2.65
N LEU A 199 -39.38 -10.09 -1.32
CA LEU A 199 -38.15 -9.65 -0.66
C LEU A 199 -36.96 -10.54 -1.00
N GLU A 200 -37.14 -11.86 -1.07
CA GLU A 200 -36.11 -12.82 -1.49
C GLU A 200 -35.68 -12.57 -2.94
N ILE A 201 -36.64 -12.47 -3.87
CA ILE A 201 -36.36 -12.17 -5.28
C ILE A 201 -35.68 -10.80 -5.40
N GLY A 202 -36.21 -9.77 -4.73
CA GLY A 202 -35.64 -8.42 -4.74
C GLY A 202 -34.21 -8.40 -4.21
N SER A 203 -33.92 -9.15 -3.15
CA SER A 203 -32.57 -9.28 -2.58
C SER A 203 -31.62 -9.99 -3.56
N LEU A 204 -32.06 -11.08 -4.19
CA LEU A 204 -31.27 -11.80 -5.20
C LEU A 204 -30.98 -10.93 -6.42
N VAL A 205 -31.98 -10.22 -6.92
CA VAL A 205 -31.82 -9.26 -8.02
C VAL A 205 -30.86 -8.15 -7.63
N GLY A 206 -31.00 -7.58 -6.42
CA GLY A 206 -30.08 -6.57 -5.89
C GLY A 206 -28.64 -7.08 -5.82
N ILE A 207 -28.42 -8.26 -5.24
CA ILE A 207 -27.11 -8.91 -5.17
C ILE A 207 -26.54 -9.11 -6.58
N TYR A 208 -27.34 -9.60 -7.53
CA TYR A 208 -26.91 -9.83 -8.90
C TYR A 208 -26.53 -8.53 -9.61
N ILE A 209 -27.30 -7.46 -9.45
CA ILE A 209 -26.98 -6.13 -9.97
C ILE A 209 -25.66 -5.61 -9.37
N PHE A 210 -25.45 -5.77 -8.06
CA PHE A 210 -24.18 -5.38 -7.43
C PHE A 210 -22.99 -6.17 -7.97
N ILE A 211 -23.15 -7.48 -8.20
CA ILE A 211 -22.11 -8.32 -8.81
C ILE A 211 -21.83 -7.84 -10.24
N LEU A 212 -22.86 -7.67 -11.07
CA LEU A 212 -22.69 -7.22 -12.46
C LEU A 212 -22.06 -5.82 -12.54
N SER A 213 -22.47 -4.89 -11.68
CA SER A 213 -21.87 -3.56 -11.58
C SER A 213 -20.41 -3.65 -11.16
N GLY A 214 -20.08 -4.47 -10.15
CA GLY A 214 -18.71 -4.72 -9.72
C GLY A 214 -17.84 -5.32 -10.83
N VAL A 215 -18.38 -6.28 -11.59
CA VAL A 215 -17.71 -6.87 -12.77
C VAL A 215 -17.50 -5.82 -13.85
N GLY A 216 -18.51 -5.00 -14.17
CA GLY A 216 -18.40 -3.92 -15.15
C GLY A 216 -17.31 -2.91 -14.78
N ILE A 217 -17.32 -2.43 -13.54
CA ILE A 217 -16.29 -1.51 -13.01
C ILE A 217 -14.90 -2.15 -13.05
N GLN A 218 -14.80 -3.44 -12.71
CA GLN A 218 -13.53 -4.15 -12.73
C GLN A 218 -13.00 -4.34 -14.16
N LEU A 219 -13.87 -4.68 -15.11
CA LEU A 219 -13.53 -4.80 -16.53
C LEU A 219 -13.09 -3.45 -17.12
N GLU A 220 -13.81 -2.38 -16.76
CA GLU A 220 -13.45 -1.01 -17.14
C GLU A 220 -12.08 -0.64 -16.59
N LYS A 221 -11.78 -0.91 -15.31
CA LYS A 221 -10.43 -0.68 -14.75
C LYS A 221 -9.34 -1.47 -15.47
N LEU A 222 -9.63 -2.70 -15.89
CA LEU A 222 -8.67 -3.51 -16.65
C LEU A 222 -8.43 -2.97 -18.07
N THR A 223 -9.47 -2.44 -18.73
CA THR A 223 -9.33 -1.83 -20.07
C THR A 223 -8.78 -0.41 -20.04
N ILE A 224 -9.16 0.43 -19.07
CA ILE A 224 -8.65 1.80 -18.90
C ILE A 224 -7.14 1.77 -18.64
N ASN A 225 -6.65 0.87 -17.77
CA ASN A 225 -5.22 0.73 -17.53
C ASN A 225 -4.42 0.41 -18.82
N GLN A 226 -5.03 -0.24 -19.80
CA GLN A 226 -4.40 -0.44 -21.12
C GLN A 226 -4.46 0.82 -21.99
N LYS A 227 -5.61 1.52 -22.02
CA LYS A 227 -5.81 2.73 -22.86
C LYS A 227 -5.02 3.95 -22.36
N ASP A 228 -4.77 4.06 -21.06
CA ASP A 228 -4.05 5.17 -20.46
C ASP A 228 -2.52 4.99 -20.49
N THR A 229 -2.04 3.83 -20.98
CA THR A 229 -0.61 3.61 -21.19
C THR A 229 -0.13 4.55 -22.30
N PRO A 230 0.83 5.46 -22.04
CA PRO A 230 1.36 6.35 -23.07
C PRO A 230 1.94 5.58 -24.25
N ILE A 231 1.67 6.04 -25.48
CA ILE A 231 2.11 5.38 -26.73
C ILE A 231 3.63 5.18 -26.75
N ILE A 232 4.41 6.17 -26.27
CA ILE A 232 5.86 6.04 -26.07
C ILE A 232 6.28 4.79 -25.26
N MET A 233 5.46 4.28 -24.33
CA MET A 233 5.79 3.06 -23.59
C MET A 233 5.69 1.80 -24.45
N GLU A 234 4.75 1.75 -25.41
CA GLU A 234 4.69 0.67 -26.39
C GLU A 234 5.94 0.69 -27.27
N TYR A 235 6.34 1.88 -27.72
CA TYR A 235 7.59 2.07 -28.46
C TYR A 235 8.80 1.57 -27.65
N VAL A 236 8.93 1.96 -26.38
CA VAL A 236 10.01 1.47 -25.51
C VAL A 236 9.96 -0.05 -25.35
N LYS A 237 8.77 -0.62 -25.17
CA LYS A 237 8.60 -2.07 -25.00
C LYS A 237 9.16 -2.84 -26.20
N GLU A 238 8.94 -2.33 -27.41
CA GLU A 238 9.36 -2.95 -28.67
C GLU A 238 10.83 -2.69 -29.02
N ASN A 239 11.40 -1.55 -28.59
CA ASN A 239 12.73 -1.10 -29.03
C ASN A 239 13.82 -1.14 -27.96
N LYS A 240 13.48 -1.44 -26.69
CA LYS A 240 14.46 -1.51 -25.60
C LYS A 240 15.58 -2.52 -25.88
N GLN A 241 16.78 -2.18 -25.44
CA GLN A 241 17.98 -3.00 -25.51
C GLN A 241 18.53 -3.31 -24.12
N ALA A 242 19.42 -4.30 -24.05
CA ALA A 242 20.13 -4.61 -22.82
C ALA A 242 21.05 -3.44 -22.46
N GLY A 243 20.95 -2.97 -21.21
CA GLY A 243 21.73 -1.82 -20.71
C GLY A 243 21.00 -0.48 -20.81
N ASP A 244 19.84 -0.41 -21.46
CA ASP A 244 19.05 0.82 -21.49
C ASP A 244 18.56 1.18 -20.09
N ILE A 245 18.76 2.42 -19.68
CA ILE A 245 18.23 3.04 -18.47
C ILE A 245 17.49 4.31 -18.87
N TYR A 246 16.21 4.39 -18.50
CA TYR A 246 15.32 5.50 -18.85
C TYR A 246 15.16 6.50 -17.71
N LEU A 247 15.34 7.79 -17.99
CA LEU A 247 14.86 8.90 -17.19
C LEU A 247 13.44 9.24 -17.64
N VAL A 248 12.49 9.13 -16.72
CA VAL A 248 11.06 9.32 -16.98
C VAL A 248 10.48 10.40 -16.07
N PRO A 249 9.36 11.05 -16.45
CA PRO A 249 8.70 12.06 -15.61
C PRO A 249 8.42 11.52 -14.20
N TYR A 250 9.25 11.93 -13.23
CA TYR A 250 9.44 11.24 -11.95
C TYR A 250 8.17 11.19 -11.07
N ALA A 251 7.33 12.22 -11.17
CA ALA A 251 6.09 12.38 -10.40
C ALA A 251 4.82 12.12 -11.22
N SER A 252 4.93 11.81 -12.51
CA SER A 252 3.76 11.61 -13.36
C SER A 252 3.06 10.29 -13.02
N GLY A 253 1.75 10.37 -12.73
CA GLY A 253 0.90 9.20 -12.52
C GLY A 253 0.87 8.24 -13.71
N LYS A 254 1.18 8.72 -14.93
CA LYS A 254 1.25 7.88 -16.14
C LYS A 254 2.50 7.01 -16.19
N PHE A 255 3.60 7.42 -15.54
CA PHE A 255 4.89 6.69 -15.52
C PHE A 255 5.11 5.79 -14.30
N VAL A 256 4.10 5.72 -13.45
CA VAL A 256 4.03 4.86 -12.27
C VAL A 256 4.29 3.39 -12.63
N ASP A 257 3.68 2.88 -13.69
CA ASP A 257 3.75 1.48 -14.08
C ASP A 257 4.69 1.22 -15.26
N PHE A 258 5.55 2.19 -15.61
CA PHE A 258 6.47 2.10 -16.75
C PHE A 258 7.25 0.78 -16.76
N ARG A 259 7.86 0.37 -15.64
CA ARG A 259 8.63 -0.88 -15.55
C ARG A 259 7.79 -2.12 -15.88
N ILE A 260 6.52 -2.13 -15.46
CA ILE A 260 5.59 -3.26 -15.70
C ILE A 260 5.12 -3.23 -17.17
N ALA A 261 4.81 -2.06 -17.70
CA ALA A 261 4.33 -1.90 -19.07
C ALA A 261 5.41 -2.20 -20.12
N THR A 262 6.63 -1.73 -19.89
CA THR A 262 7.72 -1.81 -20.88
C THR A 262 8.69 -2.95 -20.64
N GLY A 263 8.86 -3.39 -19.39
CA GLY A 263 9.94 -4.28 -18.97
C GLY A 263 11.33 -3.63 -18.97
N ALA A 264 11.42 -2.30 -19.17
CA ALA A 264 12.68 -1.56 -19.16
C ALA A 264 12.97 -0.96 -17.77
N PRO A 265 14.26 -0.84 -17.37
CA PRO A 265 14.60 -0.21 -16.11
C PRO A 265 14.53 1.32 -16.25
N ILE A 266 14.10 1.97 -15.18
CA ILE A 266 14.10 3.43 -15.04
C ILE A 266 15.06 3.83 -13.93
N LEU A 267 15.61 5.04 -14.06
CA LEU A 267 16.36 5.67 -12.98
C LEU A 267 15.53 5.71 -11.70
N ILE A 268 14.36 6.34 -11.78
CA ILE A 268 13.54 6.64 -10.61
C ILE A 268 12.09 7.01 -10.98
N ASN A 269 11.15 6.74 -10.06
CA ASN A 269 9.85 7.38 -10.00
C ASN A 269 9.40 7.50 -8.53
N LEU A 270 8.35 8.27 -8.27
CA LEU A 270 7.87 8.56 -6.92
C LEU A 270 7.20 7.35 -6.24
N LYS A 271 6.65 6.39 -7.02
CA LYS A 271 5.85 5.27 -6.48
C LYS A 271 6.69 4.22 -5.76
N SER A 272 7.79 3.78 -6.36
CA SER A 272 8.53 2.61 -5.87
C SER A 272 9.79 3.03 -5.13
N HIS A 273 9.72 3.04 -3.80
CA HIS A 273 10.87 3.27 -2.92
C HIS A 273 11.41 1.96 -2.33
N PRO A 274 12.71 1.87 -2.02
CA PRO A 274 13.29 0.77 -1.25
C PRO A 274 13.01 0.94 0.25
N TYR A 275 13.48 -0.02 1.07
CA TYR A 275 13.27 0.00 2.53
C TYR A 275 14.55 0.04 3.35
N LYS A 276 15.70 -0.34 2.77
CA LYS A 276 16.99 -0.22 3.44
C LYS A 276 17.39 1.25 3.50
N ASP A 277 17.85 1.71 4.66
CA ASP A 277 18.19 3.11 4.93
C ASP A 277 19.06 3.79 3.85
N THR A 278 20.18 3.16 3.48
CA THR A 278 21.07 3.64 2.42
C THR A 278 20.40 3.71 1.06
N GLU A 279 19.57 2.73 0.72
CA GLU A 279 18.83 2.70 -0.53
C GLU A 279 17.72 3.76 -0.56
N VAL A 280 17.05 4.03 0.57
CA VAL A 280 16.04 5.08 0.68
C VAL A 280 16.65 6.45 0.44
N ILE A 281 17.83 6.70 1.03
CA ILE A 281 18.57 7.95 0.83
C ILE A 281 18.99 8.08 -0.64
N GLU A 282 19.51 7.02 -1.24
CA GLU A 282 19.87 7.00 -2.66
C GLU A 282 18.65 7.20 -3.58
N TRP A 283 17.52 6.57 -3.26
CA TRP A 283 16.24 6.79 -3.95
C TRP A 283 15.81 8.27 -3.88
N HIS A 284 15.91 8.88 -2.71
CA HIS A 284 15.57 10.30 -2.53
C HIS A 284 16.53 11.21 -3.30
N ASN A 285 17.83 10.92 -3.28
CA ASN A 285 18.82 11.67 -4.07
C ASN A 285 18.54 11.59 -5.58
N ARG A 286 18.17 10.42 -6.09
CA ARG A 286 17.75 10.26 -7.49
C ARG A 286 16.49 11.07 -7.81
N LEU A 287 15.52 11.09 -6.89
CA LEU A 287 14.32 11.90 -7.05
C LEU A 287 14.65 13.38 -7.12
N LEU A 288 15.49 13.90 -6.23
CA LEU A 288 15.89 15.31 -6.24
C LEU A 288 16.63 15.69 -7.54
N MET A 289 17.51 14.83 -8.04
CA MET A 289 18.20 15.08 -9.31
C MET A 289 17.25 15.02 -10.51
N ALA A 290 16.32 14.06 -10.53
CA ALA A 290 15.29 13.99 -11.56
C ALA A 290 14.37 15.23 -11.50
N GLN A 291 13.96 15.63 -10.30
CA GLN A 291 13.18 16.84 -10.07
C GLN A 291 13.92 18.07 -10.62
N GLN A 292 15.18 18.27 -10.27
CA GLN A 292 15.99 19.37 -10.80
C GLN A 292 16.04 19.35 -12.33
N PHE A 293 16.11 18.17 -12.95
CA PHE A 293 16.12 18.07 -14.41
C PHE A 293 14.78 18.51 -15.02
N TYR A 294 13.65 18.01 -14.49
CA TYR A 294 12.32 18.32 -15.01
C TYR A 294 11.85 19.75 -14.68
N ASP A 295 12.29 20.33 -13.55
CA ASP A 295 11.86 21.65 -13.09
C ASP A 295 12.74 22.81 -13.61
N ASN A 296 14.00 22.55 -14.00
CA ASN A 296 14.94 23.59 -14.45
C ASN A 296 14.64 24.09 -15.88
N SER A 297 15.08 25.33 -16.18
CA SER A 297 15.07 25.88 -17.53
C SER A 297 16.36 25.60 -18.31
N ALA A 298 16.25 25.60 -19.65
CA ALA A 298 17.26 25.33 -20.69
C ALA A 298 18.70 24.99 -20.24
N ILE A 299 19.52 25.97 -19.84
CA ILE A 299 20.95 25.76 -19.55
C ILE A 299 21.15 24.88 -18.31
N ALA A 300 20.43 25.18 -17.23
CA ALA A 300 20.49 24.41 -16.00
C ALA A 300 19.98 22.98 -16.19
N LYS A 301 19.00 22.77 -17.09
CA LYS A 301 18.50 21.45 -17.48
C LYS A 301 19.60 20.58 -18.10
N CYS A 302 20.45 21.14 -18.96
CA CYS A 302 21.56 20.41 -19.58
C CYS A 302 22.66 20.01 -18.60
N GLN A 303 23.00 20.90 -17.66
CA GLN A 303 23.97 20.58 -16.63
C GLN A 303 23.46 19.45 -15.71
N THR A 304 22.20 19.53 -15.28
CA THR A 304 21.61 18.45 -14.47
C THR A 304 21.54 17.14 -15.24
N LEU A 305 21.20 17.17 -16.53
CA LEU A 305 21.19 15.99 -17.39
C LEU A 305 22.58 15.36 -17.49
N GLN A 306 23.62 16.16 -17.68
CA GLN A 306 24.99 15.65 -17.75
C GLN A 306 25.40 14.98 -16.44
N ASN A 307 25.11 15.59 -15.28
CA ASN A 307 25.37 15.00 -13.98
C ASN A 307 24.64 13.66 -13.79
N LEU A 308 23.39 13.59 -14.24
CA LEU A 308 22.57 12.38 -14.20
C LEU A 308 23.13 11.27 -15.09
N ILE A 309 23.61 11.60 -16.30
CA ILE A 309 24.28 10.67 -17.22
C ILE A 309 25.60 10.17 -16.61
N ASP A 310 26.43 11.06 -16.07
CA ASP A 310 27.75 10.71 -15.54
C ASP A 310 27.63 9.83 -14.28
N LYS A 311 26.65 10.11 -13.42
CA LYS A 311 26.46 9.37 -12.16
C LYS A 311 25.71 8.04 -12.34
N TYR A 312 24.65 8.01 -13.17
CA TYR A 312 23.74 6.87 -13.25
C TYR A 312 23.67 6.21 -14.63
N GLN A 313 24.48 6.66 -15.58
CA GLN A 313 24.60 6.06 -16.90
C GLN A 313 23.26 5.97 -17.64
N ILE A 314 22.43 7.00 -17.49
CA ILE A 314 21.15 7.09 -18.20
C ILE A 314 21.42 7.12 -19.71
N THR A 315 20.63 6.34 -20.43
CA THR A 315 20.73 6.17 -21.88
C THR A 315 19.63 6.91 -22.61
N HIS A 316 18.44 6.97 -22.02
CA HIS A 316 17.23 7.47 -22.64
C HIS A 316 16.53 8.47 -21.73
N ILE A 317 15.94 9.51 -22.31
CA ILE A 317 15.24 10.57 -21.60
C ILE A 317 13.88 10.76 -22.23
N ILE A 318 12.83 10.70 -21.42
CA ILE A 318 11.45 10.98 -21.83
C ILE A 318 11.00 12.30 -21.21
N ILE A 319 10.50 13.21 -22.05
CA ILE A 319 9.90 14.49 -21.64
C ILE A 319 8.55 14.70 -22.29
N GLU A 320 7.77 15.63 -21.77
CA GLU A 320 6.52 16.08 -22.38
C GLU A 320 6.78 16.83 -23.70
N ASN A 321 5.84 16.77 -24.63
CA ASN A 321 6.02 17.26 -26.00
C ASN A 321 6.10 18.79 -26.09
N ASP A 322 5.59 19.52 -25.11
CA ASP A 322 5.75 20.97 -24.96
C ASP A 322 7.15 21.38 -24.45
N ASP A 323 7.88 20.45 -23.85
CA ASP A 323 9.26 20.65 -23.40
C ASP A 323 10.27 20.32 -24.53
N SER A 324 11.48 20.86 -24.40
CA SER A 324 12.58 20.56 -25.33
C SER A 324 13.94 20.56 -24.63
N ILE A 325 14.80 19.66 -25.09
CA ILE A 325 16.17 19.51 -24.61
C ILE A 325 17.08 19.87 -25.77
N GLN A 326 17.90 20.92 -25.60
CA GLN A 326 18.93 21.33 -26.55
C GLN A 326 20.32 21.10 -25.95
N CYS A 327 20.55 19.91 -25.40
CA CYS A 327 21.80 19.57 -24.74
C CYS A 327 22.74 18.84 -25.70
N SER A 328 24.03 19.14 -25.63
CA SER A 328 25.03 18.41 -26.40
C SER A 328 25.09 16.94 -25.96
N GLY A 329 25.18 16.01 -26.91
CA GLY A 329 25.40 14.59 -26.63
C GLY A 329 24.13 13.74 -26.49
N VAL A 330 22.95 14.33 -26.68
CA VAL A 330 21.69 13.60 -26.81
C VAL A 330 21.03 13.94 -28.14
N GLU A 331 20.30 12.98 -28.70
CA GLU A 331 19.56 13.15 -29.95
C GLU A 331 18.14 12.61 -29.82
N LYS A 332 17.20 13.31 -30.45
CA LYS A 332 15.79 12.90 -30.41
C LYS A 332 15.59 11.68 -31.30
N THR A 333 15.07 10.61 -30.72
CA THR A 333 14.84 9.32 -31.41
C THR A 333 13.36 8.99 -31.59
N TYR A 334 12.47 9.59 -30.78
CA TYR A 334 11.04 9.37 -30.88
C TYR A 334 10.23 10.63 -30.53
N ILE A 335 9.04 10.76 -31.11
CA ILE A 335 8.05 11.80 -30.80
C ILE A 335 6.64 11.26 -31.05
N ASP A 336 5.75 11.51 -30.08
CA ASP A 336 4.30 11.39 -30.24
C ASP A 336 3.61 12.69 -29.83
N ASN A 337 2.27 12.68 -29.75
CA ASN A 337 1.49 13.87 -29.42
C ASN A 337 1.75 14.41 -28.01
N LEU A 338 2.16 13.56 -27.07
CA LEU A 338 2.30 13.88 -25.64
C LEU A 338 3.75 13.86 -25.16
N TYR A 339 4.63 13.07 -25.78
CA TYR A 339 5.99 12.85 -25.30
C TYR A 339 7.04 12.85 -26.42
N LYS A 340 8.28 13.19 -26.04
CA LYS A 340 9.49 13.05 -26.86
C LYS A 340 10.48 12.16 -26.13
N MET A 341 11.23 11.37 -26.89
CA MET A 341 12.37 10.61 -26.38
C MET A 341 13.68 11.09 -26.98
N TYR A 342 14.69 11.19 -26.14
CA TYR A 342 16.07 11.45 -26.53
C TYR A 342 16.95 10.29 -26.09
N GLU A 343 17.93 9.95 -26.91
CA GLU A 343 18.94 8.94 -26.64
C GLU A 343 20.32 9.59 -26.55
N ARG A 344 21.17 9.07 -25.67
CA ARG A 344 22.56 9.49 -25.57
C ARG A 344 23.33 9.01 -26.81
N ARG A 345 24.04 9.92 -27.48
CA ARG A 345 25.00 9.54 -28.53
C ARG A 345 26.12 8.72 -27.90
N GLN A 346 26.24 7.46 -28.29
CA GLN A 346 27.46 6.69 -28.01
C GLN A 346 28.61 7.38 -28.75
N LYS A 347 29.69 7.73 -28.04
CA LYS A 347 30.96 8.01 -28.73
C LYS A 347 31.29 6.75 -29.52
N ALA A 348 31.61 6.90 -30.80
CA ALA A 348 32.06 5.80 -31.64
C ALA A 348 33.39 5.26 -31.09
N GLU A 349 33.34 4.39 -30.09
CA GLU A 349 34.47 3.59 -29.66
C GLU A 349 34.55 2.39 -30.59
N GLY A 350 35.40 2.53 -31.62
CA GLY A 350 36.10 1.44 -32.28
C GLY A 350 35.28 0.22 -32.69
N ARG A 351 34.41 0.36 -33.71
CA ARG A 351 34.28 -0.75 -34.67
C ARG A 351 35.62 -0.87 -35.39
N GLY A 352 36.53 -1.67 -34.82
CA GLY A 352 37.73 -2.08 -35.49
C GLY A 352 37.36 -2.64 -36.86
N GLN A 353 37.84 -1.98 -37.91
CA GLN A 353 37.93 -2.57 -39.24
C GLN A 353 38.72 -3.87 -39.09
N LYS A 354 38.02 -5.00 -39.23
CA LYS A 354 38.65 -6.22 -39.73
C LYS A 354 38.55 -6.13 -41.25
N GLU A 355 39.64 -5.69 -41.87
CA GLU A 355 40.01 -6.17 -43.21
C GLU A 355 40.86 -7.43 -43.06
#